data_AF-A0A0C3HFG6-F1
#
_entry.id   AF-A0A0C3HFG6-F1
#
_cell.length_a   1.000
_cell.length_b   1.000
_cell.length_c   1.000
_cell.angle_alpha   90.00
_cell.angle_beta   90.00
_cell.angle_gamma   90.00
#
_symmetry.space_group_name_H-M   'P 1'
#
loop_
_entity.id
_entity.type
_entity.pdbx_description
1 polymer ?
#
loop_
_entity_poly.entity_id
_entity_poly.type
_entity_poly.pdbx_seq_one_letter_code
_entity_poly.pdbx_strand_id
1 'polypeptide(L)'
;MELDGDEEDVEEDEEMAGVNDAVRDVEDEEETKAKVEKMQLGGVNDVRSVAGLMKSLEPVLEKIAYFQSLPPEKQTTFVGSVEDNPEYHLLTQSNTLSTSIDSEIILVHKFIRDHYSIRFPELETLVSNPLDYAKVVTIIGNGPMDAESMKKLQNSKDNRLGVPLRAVLDGPSVMIVTVEATTTKGREMTPEELERVLRACEMTMALDRAKKTLTDYVQSRMNLFAPNLTALIGSLTAAQLLNFAGGLTGLAKTPACNLPPLGSKKQSGQGFATNVGVRQQGFLYHSPIIRGIPNDLKRQAMRIVSAKVVLAARVDRVHNSPDGSAGEELKAACLERLEKLTEPPPNKGQRALPAPDDKPARKRGGRRARKAKEATAMTELRKAQNRMAFGKEEKEVGYGTGEGTKGMGMIGQANEGRIRNLQVDQRTKAKLSAKNKGWGATPVGGAASSLRGFGQGAGAGIDLRGKGLRTSGVGPTAGTASSLAFTPVQGLELVDPKIQAEMNRKRKAEEDRWFKGGTFTQVGTGGTNGPMGPPPKKLDSGVGKMGPPPLPVKK
;
A
#
# COMPACT_ATOMS: atom_id res chain seq x y z
N MET A 1 -60.03 -11.79 -40.59
CA MET A 1 -59.37 -10.50 -40.84
C MET A 1 -58.15 -10.50 -39.94
N GLU A 2 -57.12 -11.31 -40.20
CA GLU A 2 -56.16 -11.26 -41.34
C GLU A 2 -55.33 -9.98 -41.42
N LEU A 3 -54.03 -10.21 -41.65
CA LEU A 3 -52.90 -9.35 -42.06
C LEU A 3 -52.10 -8.72 -40.90
N ASP A 4 -50.90 -9.21 -40.56
CA ASP A 4 -49.60 -9.31 -41.29
C ASP A 4 -48.72 -8.07 -41.09
N GLY A 5 -47.42 -8.31 -40.86
CA GLY A 5 -46.39 -7.27 -40.84
C GLY A 5 -45.07 -7.65 -40.15
N ASP A 6 -44.38 -8.64 -40.73
CA ASP A 6 -42.93 -8.85 -40.90
C ASP A 6 -41.87 -8.35 -39.89
N GLU A 7 -41.03 -9.34 -39.51
CA GLU A 7 -39.56 -9.39 -39.42
C GLU A 7 -38.74 -8.09 -39.48
N GLU A 8 -37.91 -7.89 -38.46
CA GLU A 8 -36.50 -7.48 -38.63
C GLU A 8 -35.71 -7.95 -37.40
N ASP A 9 -35.01 -9.09 -37.56
CA ASP A 9 -33.94 -9.53 -36.67
C ASP A 9 -32.74 -8.61 -36.86
N VAL A 10 -32.36 -7.89 -35.79
CA VAL A 10 -31.09 -7.16 -35.72
C VAL A 10 -30.14 -7.98 -34.84
N GLU A 11 -29.36 -8.83 -35.49
CA GLU A 11 -28.07 -9.29 -34.98
C GLU A 11 -27.11 -8.09 -34.96
N GLU A 12 -26.72 -7.60 -33.77
CA GLU A 12 -25.55 -6.74 -33.61
C GLU A 12 -24.69 -7.21 -32.42
N ASP A 13 -23.64 -7.95 -32.81
CA ASP A 13 -22.25 -7.85 -32.35
C ASP A 13 -21.85 -8.22 -30.90
N GLU A 14 -21.62 -9.53 -30.73
CA GLU A 14 -20.76 -10.14 -29.71
C GLU A 14 -19.24 -9.91 -29.95
N GLU A 15 -18.79 -8.72 -30.38
CA GLU A 15 -17.36 -8.43 -30.62
C GLU A 15 -16.78 -7.33 -29.71
N MET A 16 -16.96 -7.40 -28.39
CA MET A 16 -16.23 -6.51 -27.46
C MET A 16 -15.67 -7.22 -26.21
N ALA A 17 -15.29 -8.50 -26.34
CA ALA A 17 -14.69 -9.27 -25.24
C ALA A 17 -13.15 -9.41 -25.32
N GLY A 18 -12.50 -8.90 -26.37
CA GLY A 18 -11.08 -9.21 -26.65
C GLY A 18 -10.02 -8.25 -26.07
N VAL A 19 -10.38 -7.05 -25.60
CA VAL A 19 -9.39 -5.98 -25.32
C VAL A 19 -9.06 -5.81 -23.82
N ASN A 20 -9.84 -6.42 -22.92
CA ASN A 20 -9.69 -6.18 -21.48
C ASN A 20 -8.60 -7.01 -20.78
N ASP A 21 -7.98 -7.99 -21.44
CA ASP A 21 -6.97 -8.85 -20.78
C ASP A 21 -5.52 -8.33 -20.93
N ALA A 22 -5.28 -7.36 -21.81
CA ALA A 22 -3.95 -6.78 -22.03
C ALA A 22 -3.55 -5.68 -21.01
N VAL A 23 -4.45 -5.29 -20.09
CA VAL A 23 -4.28 -4.11 -19.21
C VAL A 23 -3.62 -4.46 -17.85
N ARG A 24 -3.18 -5.70 -17.64
CA ARG A 24 -2.67 -6.17 -16.33
C ARG A 24 -1.15 -6.17 -16.13
N ASP A 25 -0.34 -5.99 -17.17
CA ASP A 25 1.11 -6.15 -17.06
C ASP A 25 1.93 -4.88 -17.34
N VAL A 26 1.71 -3.85 -16.51
CA VAL A 26 2.71 -2.77 -16.36
C VAL A 26 3.73 -3.23 -15.32
N GLU A 27 4.81 -3.89 -15.75
CA GLU A 27 5.84 -4.51 -14.92
C GLU A 27 6.91 -3.52 -14.40
N ASP A 28 7.30 -3.62 -13.12
CA ASP A 28 8.45 -2.89 -12.57
C ASP A 28 9.75 -3.39 -13.21
N GLU A 29 10.66 -2.47 -13.56
CA GLU A 29 11.93 -2.79 -14.25
C GLU A 29 12.79 -3.84 -13.53
N GLU A 30 12.70 -3.98 -12.20
CA GLU A 30 13.49 -4.96 -11.44
C GLU A 30 12.85 -6.36 -11.46
N GLU A 31 11.52 -6.44 -11.45
CA GLU A 31 10.79 -7.71 -11.52
C GLU A 31 10.75 -8.26 -12.96
N THR A 32 10.61 -7.37 -13.97
CA THR A 32 10.79 -7.75 -15.38
C THR A 32 12.17 -8.35 -15.57
N LYS A 33 13.23 -7.66 -15.11
CA LYS A 33 14.61 -8.16 -15.18
C LYS A 33 14.72 -9.56 -14.58
N ALA A 34 14.19 -9.79 -13.38
CA ALA A 34 14.25 -11.09 -12.72
C ALA A 34 13.43 -12.20 -13.41
N LYS A 35 12.26 -11.88 -14.00
CA LYS A 35 11.46 -12.85 -14.78
C LYS A 35 12.14 -13.15 -16.11
N VAL A 36 12.54 -12.11 -16.82
CA VAL A 36 13.22 -12.18 -18.11
C VAL A 36 14.51 -12.97 -17.93
N GLU A 37 15.30 -12.76 -16.87
CA GLU A 37 16.50 -13.55 -16.53
C GLU A 37 16.26 -15.06 -16.41
N LYS A 38 15.04 -15.51 -16.11
CA LYS A 38 14.70 -16.95 -16.07
C LYS A 38 14.31 -17.53 -17.43
N MET A 39 13.94 -16.72 -18.41
CA MET A 39 13.54 -17.18 -19.75
C MET A 39 14.74 -17.65 -20.57
N GLN A 40 14.77 -18.87 -21.10
CA GLN A 40 15.87 -19.29 -21.98
C GLN A 40 15.57 -18.86 -23.42
N LEU A 41 16.19 -17.76 -23.88
CA LEU A 41 15.93 -17.22 -25.22
C LEU A 41 16.94 -17.70 -26.28
N GLY A 42 17.98 -18.44 -25.89
CA GLY A 42 19.02 -18.95 -26.80
C GLY A 42 18.54 -19.95 -27.87
N GLY A 43 17.31 -20.49 -27.74
CA GLY A 43 16.69 -21.34 -28.76
C GLY A 43 15.77 -20.59 -29.74
N VAL A 44 15.54 -19.29 -29.54
CA VAL A 44 14.60 -18.52 -30.34
C VAL A 44 15.31 -17.82 -31.50
N ASN A 45 14.85 -18.09 -32.71
CA ASN A 45 15.50 -17.67 -33.94
C ASN A 45 15.01 -16.33 -34.51
N ASP A 46 13.91 -15.77 -34.01
CA ASP A 46 13.43 -14.47 -34.48
C ASP A 46 13.03 -13.58 -33.32
N VAL A 47 13.58 -12.37 -33.31
CA VAL A 47 13.33 -11.34 -32.29
C VAL A 47 11.87 -10.93 -32.30
N ARG A 48 11.24 -10.90 -33.48
CA ARG A 48 9.83 -10.51 -33.65
C ARG A 48 8.85 -11.47 -32.97
N SER A 49 9.25 -12.72 -32.75
CA SER A 49 8.45 -13.69 -32.01
C SER A 49 8.44 -13.41 -30.50
N VAL A 50 9.48 -12.74 -29.99
CA VAL A 50 9.64 -12.40 -28.58
C VAL A 50 9.12 -10.99 -28.31
N ALA A 51 9.28 -10.08 -29.29
CA ALA A 51 8.93 -8.68 -29.20
C ALA A 51 7.87 -8.31 -30.26
N GLY A 52 6.59 -8.41 -29.87
CA GLY A 52 5.45 -8.14 -30.75
C GLY A 52 4.90 -6.72 -30.68
N LEU A 53 5.38 -5.87 -29.78
CA LEU A 53 4.79 -4.54 -29.52
C LEU A 53 4.94 -3.62 -30.73
N MET A 54 6.02 -3.76 -31.50
CA MET A 54 6.28 -2.95 -32.70
C MET A 54 5.09 -2.93 -33.67
N LYS A 55 4.39 -4.07 -33.83
CA LYS A 55 3.20 -4.16 -34.69
C LYS A 55 2.03 -3.30 -34.17
N SER A 56 1.88 -3.19 -32.86
CA SER A 56 0.87 -2.34 -32.22
C SER A 56 1.29 -0.87 -32.14
N LEU A 57 2.59 -0.60 -32.23
CA LEU A 57 3.19 0.72 -32.06
C LEU A 57 3.13 1.54 -33.35
N GLU A 58 3.39 0.92 -34.50
CA GLU A 58 3.32 1.55 -35.83
C GLU A 58 2.01 2.36 -36.06
N PRO A 59 0.80 1.80 -35.89
CA PRO A 59 -0.44 2.56 -36.12
C PRO A 59 -0.63 3.71 -35.13
N VAL A 60 -0.06 3.61 -33.92
CA VAL A 60 -0.12 4.69 -32.93
C VAL A 60 0.84 5.82 -33.29
N LEU A 61 2.04 5.48 -33.77
CA LEU A 61 3.01 6.47 -34.26
C LEU A 61 2.48 7.23 -35.49
N GLU A 62 1.77 6.55 -36.40
CA GLU A 62 1.11 7.19 -37.54
C GLU A 62 0.02 8.17 -37.09
N LYS A 63 -0.82 7.77 -36.12
CA LYS A 63 -1.83 8.68 -35.54
C LYS A 63 -1.19 9.88 -34.86
N ILE A 64 -0.09 9.68 -34.13
CA ILE A 64 0.66 10.78 -33.50
C ILE A 64 1.20 11.73 -34.56
N ALA A 65 1.82 11.20 -35.62
CA ALA A 65 2.32 12.01 -36.73
C ALA A 65 1.19 12.82 -37.40
N TYR A 66 0.01 12.21 -37.57
CA TYR A 66 -1.18 12.91 -38.02
C TYR A 66 -1.52 14.07 -37.09
N PHE A 67 -1.77 13.84 -35.80
CA PHE A 67 -2.13 14.91 -34.85
C PHE A 67 -1.04 15.97 -34.64
N GLN A 68 0.24 15.62 -34.81
CA GLN A 68 1.34 16.59 -34.81
C GLN A 68 1.34 17.48 -36.05
N SER A 69 0.88 16.97 -37.20
CA SER A 69 0.80 17.72 -38.45
C SER A 69 -0.40 18.67 -38.55
N LEU A 70 -1.42 18.51 -37.70
CA LEU A 70 -2.58 19.41 -37.70
C LEU A 70 -2.20 20.82 -37.22
N PRO A 71 -2.79 21.90 -37.80
CA PRO A 71 -2.65 23.26 -37.27
C PRO A 71 -3.22 23.39 -35.84
N PRO A 72 -2.63 24.22 -34.96
CA PRO A 72 -3.04 24.36 -33.55
C PRO A 72 -4.51 24.78 -33.36
N GLU A 73 -5.10 25.47 -34.33
CA GLU A 73 -6.50 25.90 -34.31
C GLU A 73 -7.51 24.74 -34.40
N LYS A 74 -7.14 23.63 -35.07
CA LYS A 74 -7.98 22.42 -35.18
C LYS A 74 -7.69 21.38 -34.09
N GLN A 75 -6.57 21.53 -33.39
CA GLN A 75 -6.19 20.67 -32.26
C GLN A 75 -7.00 20.99 -30.98
N THR A 76 -7.62 22.17 -30.93
CA THR A 76 -8.22 22.75 -29.71
C THR A 76 -9.74 22.85 -29.75
N THR A 77 -10.41 22.19 -30.70
CA THR A 77 -11.88 22.13 -30.71
C THR A 77 -12.37 21.26 -29.56
N PHE A 78 -12.44 21.86 -28.38
CA PHE A 78 -12.94 21.30 -27.15
C PHE A 78 -14.46 21.18 -27.25
N VAL A 79 -14.94 20.04 -27.74
CA VAL A 79 -16.38 19.73 -27.76
C VAL A 79 -16.65 18.73 -26.64
N GLY A 80 -17.14 19.21 -25.49
CA GLY A 80 -17.61 18.34 -24.40
C GLY A 80 -16.61 18.10 -23.25
N SER A 81 -16.61 16.90 -22.69
CA SER A 81 -15.66 16.52 -21.63
C SER A 81 -14.27 16.29 -22.25
N VAL A 82 -13.20 16.61 -21.51
CA VAL A 82 -11.81 16.34 -21.92
C VAL A 82 -11.61 14.89 -22.37
N GLU A 83 -12.32 13.99 -21.68
CA GLU A 83 -12.20 12.54 -21.83
C GLU A 83 -12.83 12.02 -23.12
N ASP A 84 -13.72 12.79 -23.76
CA ASP A 84 -14.40 12.41 -25.01
C ASP A 84 -13.56 12.75 -26.25
N ASN A 85 -12.45 13.49 -26.08
CA ASN A 85 -11.60 13.88 -27.19
C ASN A 85 -10.77 12.66 -27.68
N PRO A 86 -10.77 12.33 -28.98
CA PRO A 86 -9.95 11.24 -29.51
C PRO A 86 -8.45 11.41 -29.22
N GLU A 87 -7.95 12.65 -29.08
CA GLU A 87 -6.57 12.92 -28.66
C GLU A 87 -6.30 12.45 -27.22
N TYR A 88 -7.30 12.46 -26.34
CA TYR A 88 -7.16 11.99 -24.96
C TYR A 88 -7.01 10.46 -24.89
N HIS A 89 -7.78 9.73 -25.71
CA HIS A 89 -7.61 8.27 -25.83
C HIS A 89 -6.27 7.89 -26.46
N LEU A 90 -5.81 8.66 -27.45
CA LEU A 90 -4.48 8.46 -28.02
C LEU A 90 -3.40 8.70 -26.96
N LEU A 91 -3.53 9.75 -26.15
CA LEU A 91 -2.60 10.09 -25.07
C LEU A 91 -2.46 8.95 -24.03
N THR A 92 -3.57 8.38 -23.58
CA THR A 92 -3.55 7.27 -22.61
C THR A 92 -2.98 5.99 -23.22
N GLN A 93 -3.33 5.70 -24.48
CA GLN A 93 -2.74 4.60 -25.24
C GLN A 93 -1.23 4.78 -25.42
N SER A 94 -0.77 5.98 -25.79
CA SER A 94 0.65 6.31 -25.94
C SER A 94 1.43 6.12 -24.65
N ASN A 95 0.88 6.51 -23.51
CA ASN A 95 1.53 6.32 -22.22
C ASN A 95 1.60 4.84 -21.80
N THR A 96 0.55 4.07 -22.07
CA THR A 96 0.53 2.62 -21.83
C THR A 96 1.62 1.94 -22.65
N LEU A 97 1.64 2.20 -23.96
CA LEU A 97 2.66 1.69 -24.87
C LEU A 97 4.06 2.14 -24.47
N SER A 98 4.25 3.39 -24.07
CA SER A 98 5.55 3.89 -23.59
C SER A 98 6.08 3.09 -22.41
N THR A 99 5.21 2.59 -21.52
CA THR A 99 5.63 1.77 -20.38
C THR A 99 5.89 0.32 -20.81
N SER A 100 5.08 -0.20 -21.73
CA SER A 100 5.30 -1.53 -22.32
C SER A 100 6.61 -1.62 -23.12
N ILE A 101 7.02 -0.53 -23.78
CA ILE A 101 8.32 -0.44 -24.48
C ILE A 101 9.48 -0.69 -23.52
N ASP A 102 9.42 -0.22 -22.27
CA ASP A 102 10.49 -0.44 -21.30
C ASP A 102 10.64 -1.91 -20.90
N SER A 103 9.51 -2.60 -20.72
CA SER A 103 9.50 -4.04 -20.46
C SER A 103 10.02 -4.83 -21.66
N GLU A 104 9.66 -4.41 -22.88
CA GLU A 104 10.13 -5.06 -24.11
C GLU A 104 11.61 -4.81 -24.38
N ILE A 105 12.13 -3.60 -24.13
CA ILE A 105 13.57 -3.29 -24.23
C ILE A 105 14.38 -4.23 -23.33
N ILE A 106 13.90 -4.54 -22.12
CA ILE A 106 14.57 -5.47 -21.20
C ILE A 106 14.59 -6.89 -21.77
N LEU A 107 13.49 -7.33 -22.36
CA LEU A 107 13.37 -8.65 -22.99
C LEU A 107 14.25 -8.78 -24.24
N VAL A 108 14.29 -7.77 -25.10
CA VAL A 108 15.15 -7.73 -26.28
C VAL A 108 16.62 -7.64 -25.87
N HIS A 109 16.93 -6.85 -24.85
CA HIS A 109 18.29 -6.80 -24.30
C HIS A 109 18.76 -8.17 -23.80
N LYS A 110 17.89 -8.94 -23.13
CA LYS A 110 18.23 -10.32 -22.79
C LYS A 110 18.45 -11.18 -24.04
N PHE A 111 17.59 -11.07 -25.05
CA PHE A 111 17.79 -11.80 -26.30
C PHE A 111 19.16 -11.51 -26.91
N ILE A 112 19.58 -10.24 -26.94
CA ILE A 112 20.90 -9.82 -27.44
C ILE A 112 22.00 -10.41 -26.56
N ARG A 113 21.88 -10.39 -25.23
CA ARG A 113 22.85 -10.98 -24.30
C ARG A 113 23.05 -12.47 -24.54
N ASP A 114 21.97 -13.25 -24.58
CA ASP A 114 22.01 -14.71 -24.74
C ASP A 114 22.70 -15.11 -26.06
N HIS A 115 22.43 -14.37 -27.15
CA HIS A 115 23.00 -14.67 -28.47
C HIS A 115 24.43 -14.13 -28.67
N TYR A 116 24.75 -12.98 -28.07
CA TYR A 116 26.08 -12.35 -28.21
C TYR A 116 27.10 -12.89 -27.21
N SER A 117 26.67 -13.58 -26.16
CA SER A 117 27.53 -14.26 -25.18
C SER A 117 28.51 -15.25 -25.84
N ILE A 118 28.16 -15.81 -27.00
CA ILE A 118 29.02 -16.70 -27.81
C ILE A 118 30.31 -15.98 -28.25
N ARG A 119 30.22 -14.70 -28.62
CA ARG A 119 31.36 -13.88 -29.09
C ARG A 119 32.03 -13.14 -27.95
N PHE A 120 31.25 -12.51 -27.07
CA PHE A 120 31.80 -11.70 -25.98
C PHE A 120 30.97 -11.86 -24.70
N PRO A 121 31.24 -12.91 -23.90
CA PRO A 121 30.46 -13.21 -22.70
C PRO A 121 30.61 -12.14 -21.62
N GLU A 122 31.81 -11.59 -21.44
CA GLU A 122 32.07 -10.62 -20.37
C GLU A 122 31.33 -9.28 -20.57
N LEU A 123 30.92 -8.94 -21.81
CA LEU A 123 30.28 -7.66 -22.12
C LEU A 123 28.99 -7.43 -21.33
N GLU A 124 28.27 -8.49 -20.97
CA GLU A 124 27.08 -8.40 -20.12
C GLU A 124 27.37 -7.79 -18.76
N THR A 125 28.49 -8.17 -18.15
CA THR A 125 28.89 -7.67 -16.82
C THR A 125 29.44 -6.24 -16.89
N LEU A 126 30.03 -5.88 -18.03
CA LEU A 126 30.65 -4.58 -18.25
C LEU A 126 29.64 -3.47 -18.53
N VAL A 127 28.59 -3.78 -19.31
CA VAL A 127 27.60 -2.78 -19.74
C VAL A 127 26.20 -3.20 -19.29
N SER A 128 25.76 -2.62 -18.18
CA SER A 128 24.46 -2.91 -17.56
C SER A 128 23.28 -2.17 -18.19
N ASN A 129 23.53 -1.07 -18.92
CA ASN A 129 22.47 -0.31 -19.58
C ASN A 129 22.03 -1.02 -20.89
N PRO A 130 20.76 -1.40 -21.04
CA PRO A 130 20.25 -2.07 -22.25
C PRO A 130 20.52 -1.35 -23.57
N LEU A 131 20.37 -0.01 -23.58
CA LEU A 131 20.52 0.79 -24.78
C LEU A 131 21.99 0.93 -25.19
N ASP A 132 22.87 1.12 -24.22
CA ASP A 132 24.30 1.24 -24.49
C ASP A 132 24.88 -0.10 -24.88
N TYR A 133 24.42 -1.21 -24.27
CA TYR A 133 24.77 -2.56 -24.68
C TYR A 133 24.44 -2.82 -26.15
N ALA A 134 23.20 -2.51 -26.59
CA ALA A 134 22.80 -2.69 -27.99
C ALA A 134 23.65 -1.85 -28.97
N LYS A 135 23.98 -0.60 -28.61
CA LYS A 135 24.87 0.25 -29.42
C LYS A 135 26.29 -0.29 -29.49
N VAL A 136 26.84 -0.76 -28.36
CA VAL A 136 28.19 -1.32 -28.28
C VAL A 136 28.30 -2.60 -29.10
N VAL A 137 27.33 -3.50 -28.99
CA VAL A 137 27.26 -4.73 -29.81
C VAL A 137 27.20 -4.39 -31.30
N THR A 138 26.44 -3.37 -31.69
CA THR A 138 26.35 -2.93 -33.09
C THR A 138 27.66 -2.28 -33.59
N ILE A 139 28.42 -1.62 -32.72
CA ILE A 139 29.72 -1.02 -33.05
C ILE A 139 30.82 -2.09 -33.16
N ILE A 140 30.87 -3.03 -32.22
CA ILE A 140 31.92 -4.07 -32.17
C ILE A 140 31.67 -5.15 -33.22
N GLY A 141 30.43 -5.64 -33.33
CA GLY A 141 30.04 -6.70 -34.26
C GLY A 141 30.90 -7.96 -34.12
N ASN A 142 31.28 -8.56 -35.25
CA ASN A 142 32.13 -9.76 -35.30
C ASN A 142 33.61 -9.44 -35.60
N GLY A 143 33.98 -8.16 -35.65
CA GLY A 143 35.33 -7.73 -36.05
C GLY A 143 36.44 -8.32 -35.14
N PRO A 144 37.70 -8.35 -35.61
CA PRO A 144 38.81 -8.87 -34.81
C PRO A 144 38.93 -8.07 -33.51
N MET A 145 38.93 -8.77 -32.37
CA MET A 145 38.95 -8.18 -31.02
C MET A 145 40.36 -7.74 -30.59
N ASP A 146 41.16 -7.27 -31.55
CA ASP A 146 42.54 -6.85 -31.32
C ASP A 146 42.61 -5.44 -30.75
N ALA A 147 43.68 -5.15 -29.99
CA ALA A 147 43.92 -3.86 -29.38
C ALA A 147 43.94 -2.71 -30.41
N GLU A 148 44.42 -2.96 -31.64
CA GLU A 148 44.45 -1.95 -32.71
C GLU A 148 43.07 -1.71 -33.33
N SER A 149 42.30 -2.78 -33.55
CA SER A 149 40.94 -2.71 -34.11
C SER A 149 39.99 -2.02 -33.14
N MET A 150 40.09 -2.33 -31.85
CA MET A 150 39.32 -1.66 -30.80
C MET A 150 39.71 -0.17 -30.67
N LYS A 151 41.00 0.17 -30.74
CA LYS A 151 41.46 1.57 -30.75
C LYS A 151 40.99 2.35 -32.00
N LYS A 152 40.86 1.69 -33.14
CA LYS A 152 40.25 2.28 -34.34
C LYS A 152 38.77 2.58 -34.09
N LEU A 153 38.00 1.60 -33.59
CA LEU A 153 36.58 1.74 -33.25
C LEU A 153 36.29 2.79 -32.16
N GLN A 154 37.28 3.13 -31.32
CA GLN A 154 37.17 4.22 -30.35
C GLN A 154 37.02 5.60 -30.99
N ASN A 155 37.61 5.81 -32.16
CA ASN A 155 37.68 7.13 -32.81
C ASN A 155 37.02 7.15 -34.20
N SER A 156 36.90 6.01 -34.88
CA SER A 156 36.27 5.91 -36.19
C SER A 156 34.74 6.01 -36.10
N LYS A 157 34.14 6.59 -37.15
CA LYS A 157 32.68 6.61 -37.36
C LYS A 157 32.23 5.55 -38.36
N ASP A 158 33.15 4.71 -38.84
CA ASP A 158 32.92 3.71 -39.89
C ASP A 158 32.21 2.46 -39.34
N ASN A 159 31.07 2.68 -38.67
CA ASN A 159 30.23 1.65 -38.07
C ASN A 159 28.80 1.83 -38.60
N ARG A 160 27.97 0.78 -38.53
CA ARG A 160 26.53 0.81 -38.88
C ARG A 160 25.77 1.96 -38.20
N LEU A 161 26.27 2.44 -37.07
CA LEU A 161 25.70 3.53 -36.28
C LEU A 161 26.23 4.94 -36.61
N GLY A 162 27.38 5.06 -37.29
CA GLY A 162 28.01 6.36 -37.54
C GLY A 162 28.58 7.07 -36.30
N VAL A 163 28.64 6.38 -35.16
CA VAL A 163 29.02 6.94 -33.84
C VAL A 163 30.25 6.18 -33.29
N PRO A 164 31.25 6.88 -32.74
CA PRO A 164 32.42 6.24 -32.14
C PRO A 164 32.09 5.60 -30.78
N LEU A 165 32.84 4.58 -30.37
CA LEU A 165 32.61 3.88 -29.09
C LEU A 165 32.66 4.83 -27.87
N ARG A 166 33.50 5.88 -27.92
CA ARG A 166 33.64 6.91 -26.89
C ARG A 166 32.41 7.82 -26.70
N ALA A 167 31.51 7.87 -27.69
CA ALA A 167 30.27 8.63 -27.57
C ALA A 167 29.15 7.79 -26.91
N VAL A 168 29.35 6.48 -26.79
CA VAL A 168 28.39 5.56 -26.16
C VAL A 168 28.81 5.21 -24.73
N LEU A 169 30.09 4.94 -24.52
CA LEU A 169 30.65 4.57 -23.21
C LEU A 169 31.58 5.67 -22.67
N ASP A 170 31.65 5.80 -21.35
CA ASP A 170 32.60 6.67 -20.68
C ASP A 170 34.03 6.13 -20.78
N GLY A 171 35.02 7.01 -20.60
CA GLY A 171 36.45 6.68 -20.76
C GLY A 171 36.91 5.42 -20.02
N PRO A 172 36.57 5.25 -18.73
CA PRO A 172 36.88 4.04 -17.97
C PRO A 172 36.26 2.78 -18.59
N SER A 173 34.96 2.79 -18.93
CA SER A 173 34.30 1.62 -19.51
C SER A 173 34.84 1.25 -20.88
N VAL A 174 35.20 2.24 -21.72
CA VAL A 174 35.86 1.99 -23.01
C VAL A 174 37.18 1.25 -22.83
N MET A 175 37.98 1.64 -21.82
CA MET A 175 39.25 0.99 -21.53
C MET A 175 39.04 -0.47 -21.09
N ILE A 176 38.12 -0.71 -20.15
CA ILE A 176 37.82 -2.06 -19.65
C ILE A 176 37.32 -2.95 -20.78
N VAL A 177 36.37 -2.47 -21.60
CA VAL A 177 35.86 -3.22 -22.77
C VAL A 177 36.99 -3.51 -23.78
N THR A 178 37.94 -2.59 -23.96
CA THR A 178 39.08 -2.81 -24.85
C THR A 178 40.03 -3.88 -24.31
N VAL A 179 40.31 -3.89 -23.01
CA VAL A 179 41.17 -4.90 -22.38
C VAL A 179 40.50 -6.27 -22.41
N GLU A 180 39.24 -6.36 -21.98
CA GLU A 180 38.48 -7.61 -21.97
C GLU A 180 38.22 -8.18 -23.37
N ALA A 181 38.10 -7.31 -24.38
CA ALA A 181 38.04 -7.75 -25.78
C ALA A 181 39.33 -8.49 -26.19
N THR A 182 40.51 -8.01 -25.77
CA THR A 182 41.79 -8.66 -26.13
C THR A 182 42.00 -10.01 -25.45
N THR A 183 41.36 -10.25 -24.31
CA THR A 183 41.46 -11.51 -23.54
C THR A 183 40.21 -12.38 -23.67
N THR A 184 39.29 -12.04 -24.57
CA THR A 184 38.00 -12.71 -24.67
C THR A 184 38.15 -14.17 -25.12
N LYS A 185 37.37 -15.05 -24.50
CA LYS A 185 37.37 -16.51 -24.78
C LYS A 185 36.30 -16.93 -25.79
N GLY A 186 35.58 -15.96 -26.36
CA GLY A 186 34.49 -16.24 -27.29
C GLY A 186 34.95 -16.78 -28.64
N ARG A 187 34.01 -17.35 -29.40
CA ARG A 187 34.24 -17.79 -30.78
C ARG A 187 33.69 -16.78 -31.77
N GLU A 188 34.15 -16.85 -33.01
CA GLU A 188 33.55 -16.09 -34.09
C GLU A 188 32.14 -16.61 -34.40
N MET A 189 31.21 -15.68 -34.60
CA MET A 189 29.84 -15.98 -34.96
C MET A 189 29.71 -16.13 -36.47
N THR A 190 28.76 -16.95 -36.93
CA THR A 190 28.42 -17.03 -38.36
C THR A 190 27.75 -15.71 -38.80
N PRO A 191 27.80 -15.35 -40.09
CA PRO A 191 27.15 -14.14 -40.57
C PRO A 191 25.63 -14.12 -40.29
N GLU A 192 24.97 -15.28 -40.32
CA GLU A 192 23.55 -15.42 -39.97
C GLU A 192 23.26 -15.18 -38.48
N GLU A 193 24.10 -15.74 -37.60
CA GLU A 193 24.02 -15.50 -36.14
C GLU A 193 24.22 -14.02 -35.82
N LEU A 194 25.19 -13.36 -36.47
CA LEU A 194 25.47 -11.94 -36.30
C LEU A 194 24.31 -11.08 -36.79
N GLU A 195 23.75 -11.37 -37.97
CA GLU A 195 22.64 -10.59 -38.52
C GLU A 195 21.40 -10.66 -37.61
N ARG A 196 21.14 -11.81 -36.98
CA ARG A 196 20.08 -11.95 -35.97
C ARG A 196 20.28 -11.00 -34.79
N VAL A 197 21.51 -10.91 -34.26
CA VAL A 197 21.84 -9.99 -33.15
C VAL A 197 21.71 -8.54 -33.61
N LEU A 198 22.22 -8.20 -34.80
CA LEU A 198 22.14 -6.84 -35.33
C LEU A 198 20.69 -6.40 -35.55
N ARG A 199 19.82 -7.27 -36.09
CA ARG A 199 18.38 -6.98 -36.21
C ARG A 199 17.73 -6.72 -34.85
N ALA A 200 18.12 -7.46 -33.80
CA ALA A 200 17.65 -7.21 -32.44
C ALA A 200 18.12 -5.84 -31.93
N CYS A 201 19.38 -5.46 -32.17
CA CYS A 201 19.91 -4.16 -31.79
C CYS A 201 19.21 -3.00 -32.52
N GLU A 202 18.96 -3.12 -33.82
CA GLU A 202 18.22 -2.14 -34.61
C GLU A 202 16.79 -1.96 -34.07
N MET A 203 16.15 -3.06 -33.68
CA MET A 203 14.82 -3.02 -33.08
C MET A 203 14.82 -2.33 -31.71
N THR A 204 15.79 -2.61 -30.84
CA THR A 204 15.96 -1.89 -29.55
C THR A 204 16.12 -0.39 -29.78
N MET A 205 16.87 0.00 -30.81
CA MET A 205 17.03 1.41 -31.16
C MET A 205 15.75 2.04 -31.74
N ALA A 206 14.99 1.29 -32.54
CA ALA A 206 13.69 1.74 -33.04
C ALA A 206 12.71 1.96 -31.88
N LEU A 207 12.69 1.05 -30.90
CA LEU A 207 11.90 1.17 -29.67
C LEU A 207 12.31 2.41 -28.84
N ASP A 208 13.61 2.69 -28.70
CA ASP A 208 14.09 3.92 -28.02
C ASP A 208 13.65 5.21 -28.73
N ARG A 209 13.74 5.25 -30.06
CA ARG A 209 13.25 6.40 -30.85
C ARG A 209 11.75 6.57 -30.70
N ALA A 210 10.99 5.48 -30.80
CA ALA A 210 9.54 5.51 -30.65
C ALA A 210 9.13 5.95 -29.23
N LYS A 211 9.84 5.49 -28.19
CA LYS A 211 9.63 5.92 -26.80
C LYS A 211 9.81 7.43 -26.65
N LYS A 212 10.86 8.01 -27.25
CA LYS A 212 11.08 9.47 -27.23
C LYS A 212 9.93 10.21 -27.89
N THR A 213 9.54 9.81 -29.10
CA THR A 213 8.39 10.42 -29.80
C THR A 213 7.10 10.34 -28.99
N LEU A 214 6.82 9.19 -28.35
CA LEU A 214 5.67 9.02 -27.47
C LEU A 214 5.75 9.92 -26.23
N THR A 215 6.90 9.98 -25.58
CA THR A 215 7.10 10.78 -24.36
C THR A 215 6.97 12.27 -24.66
N ASP A 216 7.54 12.75 -25.77
CA ASP A 216 7.44 14.14 -26.21
C ASP A 216 6.00 14.50 -26.57
N TYR A 217 5.29 13.59 -27.26
CA TYR A 217 3.86 13.75 -27.55
C TYR A 217 3.04 13.83 -26.26
N VAL A 218 3.24 12.89 -25.33
CA VAL A 218 2.55 12.89 -24.04
C VAL A 218 2.84 14.16 -23.26
N GLN A 219 4.08 14.64 -23.23
CA GLN A 219 4.46 15.86 -22.54
C GLN A 219 3.79 17.11 -23.12
N SER A 220 3.76 17.25 -24.45
CA SER A 220 3.12 18.39 -25.11
C SER A 220 1.61 18.43 -24.88
N ARG A 221 0.93 17.28 -24.98
CA ARG A 221 -0.52 17.16 -24.82
C ARG A 221 -0.97 17.19 -23.37
N MET A 222 -0.19 16.63 -22.44
CA MET A 222 -0.56 16.64 -21.02
C MET A 222 -0.57 18.05 -20.43
N ASN A 223 0.29 18.95 -20.91
CA ASN A 223 0.24 20.37 -20.52
C ASN A 223 -1.07 21.05 -20.93
N LEU A 224 -1.71 20.61 -22.02
CA LEU A 224 -3.01 21.13 -22.46
C LEU A 224 -4.16 20.59 -21.60
N PHE A 225 -4.15 19.28 -21.31
CA PHE A 225 -5.26 18.60 -20.63
C PHE A 225 -5.21 18.69 -19.10
N ALA A 226 -4.01 18.65 -18.51
CA ALA A 226 -3.79 18.66 -17.07
C ALA A 226 -2.55 19.51 -16.70
N PRO A 227 -2.61 20.84 -16.90
CA PRO A 227 -1.48 21.73 -16.62
C PRO A 227 -1.09 21.73 -15.14
N ASN A 228 -2.06 21.72 -14.21
CA ASN A 228 -1.75 21.83 -12.79
C ASN A 228 -1.15 20.52 -12.23
N LEU A 229 -1.68 19.37 -12.66
CA LEU A 229 -1.13 18.06 -12.31
C LEU A 229 0.30 17.88 -12.85
N THR A 230 0.54 18.31 -14.10
CA THR A 230 1.85 18.23 -14.75
C THR A 230 2.87 19.13 -14.07
N ALA A 231 2.50 20.37 -13.73
CA ALA A 231 3.36 21.28 -12.99
C ALA A 231 3.80 20.68 -11.64
N LEU A 232 2.88 19.99 -10.94
CA LEU A 232 3.11 19.39 -9.65
C LEU A 232 4.02 18.15 -9.74
N ILE A 233 3.63 17.07 -10.42
CA ILE A 233 4.33 15.77 -10.38
C ILE A 233 5.13 15.42 -11.64
N GLY A 234 5.02 16.21 -12.70
CA GLY A 234 5.59 15.92 -14.02
C GLY A 234 4.63 15.18 -14.95
N SER A 235 4.86 15.31 -16.26
CA SER A 235 3.97 14.81 -17.31
C SER A 235 3.87 13.28 -17.33
N LEU A 236 4.99 12.59 -17.16
CA LEU A 236 5.04 11.12 -17.18
C LEU A 236 4.24 10.50 -16.03
N THR A 237 4.49 10.93 -14.79
CA THR A 237 3.75 10.41 -13.62
C THR A 237 2.29 10.81 -13.66
N ALA A 238 1.97 12.01 -14.16
CA ALA A 238 0.58 12.44 -14.38
C ALA A 238 -0.13 11.53 -15.38
N ALA A 239 0.49 11.22 -16.52
CA ALA A 239 -0.07 10.33 -17.53
C ALA A 239 -0.33 8.92 -16.98
N GLN A 240 0.61 8.37 -16.19
CA GLN A 240 0.46 7.06 -15.56
C GLN A 240 -0.69 7.03 -14.56
N LEU A 241 -0.84 8.06 -13.73
CA LEU A 241 -1.94 8.16 -12.76
C LEU A 241 -3.29 8.32 -13.45
N LEU A 242 -3.37 9.11 -14.52
CA LEU A 242 -4.61 9.30 -15.29
C LEU A 242 -5.02 8.01 -16.02
N ASN A 243 -4.07 7.32 -16.63
CA ASN A 243 -4.31 6.05 -17.29
C ASN A 243 -4.86 5.01 -16.31
N PHE A 244 -4.23 4.87 -15.14
CA PHE A 244 -4.68 3.92 -14.13
C PHE A 244 -6.02 4.30 -13.49
N ALA A 245 -6.28 5.60 -13.31
CA ALA A 245 -7.53 6.06 -12.72
C ALA A 245 -8.71 6.07 -13.70
N GLY A 246 -8.46 5.84 -15.00
CA GLY A 246 -9.49 5.89 -16.04
C GLY A 246 -9.92 7.32 -16.38
N GLY A 247 -8.98 8.27 -16.33
CA GLY A 247 -9.23 9.67 -16.70
C GLY A 247 -9.01 10.69 -15.58
N LEU A 248 -9.17 11.98 -15.91
CA LEU A 248 -9.15 13.07 -14.91
C LEU A 248 -10.33 12.95 -13.94
N THR A 249 -11.50 12.54 -14.42
CA THR A 249 -12.69 12.32 -13.61
C THR A 249 -12.49 11.19 -12.63
N GLY A 250 -11.87 10.09 -13.08
CA GLY A 250 -11.50 8.98 -12.23
C GLY A 250 -10.54 9.42 -11.12
N LEU A 251 -9.45 10.10 -11.51
CA LEU A 251 -8.43 10.58 -10.58
C LEU A 251 -9.00 11.58 -9.56
N ALA A 252 -9.85 12.51 -9.97
CA ALA A 252 -10.48 13.50 -9.09
C ALA A 252 -11.43 12.88 -8.04
N LYS A 253 -12.08 11.75 -8.37
CA LYS A 253 -12.92 10.97 -7.46
C LYS A 253 -12.10 10.12 -6.48
N THR A 254 -10.87 9.75 -6.84
CA THR A 254 -10.03 8.94 -5.95
C THR A 254 -9.66 9.71 -4.67
N PRO A 255 -9.74 9.08 -3.49
CA PRO A 255 -9.25 9.68 -2.27
C PRO A 255 -7.71 9.64 -2.24
N ALA A 256 -7.09 10.66 -1.64
CA ALA A 256 -5.63 10.79 -1.59
C ALA A 256 -4.91 9.60 -0.94
N CYS A 257 -5.57 8.83 -0.07
CA CYS A 257 -4.98 7.64 0.55
C CYS A 257 -4.74 6.49 -0.44
N ASN A 258 -5.43 6.48 -1.57
CA ASN A 258 -5.36 5.42 -2.56
C ASN A 258 -4.29 5.68 -3.63
N LEU A 259 -3.73 6.90 -3.73
CA LEU A 259 -2.71 7.25 -4.72
C LEU A 259 -1.35 6.56 -4.52
N PRO A 260 -0.76 6.48 -3.30
CA PRO A 260 0.55 5.86 -3.12
C PRO A 260 0.67 4.40 -3.60
N PRO A 261 -0.35 3.53 -3.43
CA PRO A 261 -0.31 2.17 -3.98
C PRO A 261 -0.70 2.07 -5.47
N LEU A 262 -1.13 3.14 -6.15
CA LEU A 262 -1.46 3.04 -7.59
C LEU A 262 -0.19 2.78 -8.39
N GLY A 263 -0.23 1.78 -9.26
CA GLY A 263 0.92 1.29 -9.99
C GLY A 263 1.83 0.37 -9.18
N SER A 264 1.62 0.20 -7.86
CA SER A 264 2.39 -0.79 -7.11
C SER A 264 1.90 -2.20 -7.42
N LYS A 265 2.80 -3.08 -7.85
CA LYS A 265 2.46 -4.50 -7.96
C LYS A 265 2.34 -5.10 -6.57
N LYS A 266 1.38 -6.02 -6.41
CA LYS A 266 1.23 -6.80 -5.18
C LYS A 266 2.47 -7.68 -5.07
N GLN A 267 3.43 -7.29 -4.23
CA GLN A 267 4.57 -8.16 -3.93
C GLN A 267 4.01 -9.48 -3.38
N SER A 268 4.08 -10.51 -4.23
CA SER A 268 3.84 -11.90 -3.88
C SER A 268 4.97 -12.29 -2.92
N GLY A 269 4.77 -11.98 -1.65
CA GLY A 269 5.74 -12.24 -0.60
C GLY A 269 6.05 -13.73 -0.52
N GLN A 270 7.10 -14.16 -1.21
CA GLN A 270 7.89 -15.29 -0.77
C GLN A 270 8.42 -14.90 0.61
N GLY A 271 7.77 -15.46 1.63
CA GLY A 271 7.95 -15.12 3.03
C GLY A 271 9.41 -15.23 3.43
N PHE A 272 9.87 -14.28 4.25
CA PHE A 272 10.94 -14.30 5.26
C PHE A 272 11.45 -12.87 5.53
N ALA A 273 11.24 -11.92 4.60
CA ALA A 273 11.61 -10.51 4.81
C ALA A 273 10.56 -9.75 5.64
N THR A 274 10.86 -9.53 6.92
CA THR A 274 10.02 -8.74 7.85
C THR A 274 10.21 -7.23 7.72
N ASN A 275 11.23 -6.77 6.96
CA ASN A 275 11.66 -5.38 6.91
C ASN A 275 11.69 -4.80 5.49
N VAL A 276 10.67 -5.09 4.68
CA VAL A 276 10.49 -4.38 3.39
C VAL A 276 10.07 -2.95 3.71
N GLY A 277 10.96 -1.99 3.47
CA GLY A 277 10.81 -0.57 3.86
C GLY A 277 9.49 0.07 3.42
N VAL A 278 9.49 0.80 2.31
CA VAL A 278 8.27 1.39 1.77
C VAL A 278 7.53 0.31 0.96
N ARG A 279 6.38 -0.15 1.47
CA ARG A 279 5.55 -1.18 0.80
C ARG A 279 4.76 -0.67 -0.41
N GLN A 280 4.49 0.63 -0.46
CA GLN A 280 3.68 1.28 -1.49
C GLN A 280 4.62 1.96 -2.48
N GLN A 281 5.23 1.19 -3.38
CA GLN A 281 6.09 1.69 -4.45
C GLN A 281 5.27 1.75 -5.72
N GLY A 282 4.43 2.79 -5.83
CA GLY A 282 3.61 3.04 -7.02
C GLY A 282 4.21 4.14 -7.90
N PHE A 283 3.46 4.62 -8.90
CA PHE A 283 3.92 5.67 -9.82
C PHE A 283 4.44 6.92 -9.08
N LEU A 284 3.78 7.29 -7.98
CA LEU A 284 4.16 8.44 -7.17
C LEU A 284 5.52 8.24 -6.47
N TYR A 285 5.88 7.00 -6.11
CA TYR A 285 7.17 6.68 -5.48
C TYR A 285 8.34 6.98 -6.41
N HIS A 286 8.17 6.71 -7.71
CA HIS A 286 9.16 6.95 -8.76
C HIS A 286 9.16 8.38 -9.29
N SER A 287 8.24 9.23 -8.82
CA SER A 287 8.18 10.63 -9.21
C SER A 287 9.45 11.40 -8.80
N PRO A 288 9.87 12.42 -9.58
CA PRO A 288 11.09 13.17 -9.30
C PRO A 288 11.06 13.87 -7.92
N ILE A 289 9.87 14.27 -7.44
CA ILE A 289 9.72 14.92 -6.12
C ILE A 289 10.06 13.96 -4.97
N ILE A 290 9.73 12.68 -5.09
CA ILE A 290 9.85 11.71 -3.99
C ILE A 290 11.17 10.94 -4.06
N ARG A 291 11.76 10.79 -5.26
CA ARG A 291 13.04 10.11 -5.45
C ARG A 291 14.17 10.73 -4.63
N GLY A 292 14.18 12.05 -4.46
CA GLY A 292 15.19 12.78 -3.67
C GLY A 292 15.05 12.68 -2.15
N ILE A 293 13.96 12.09 -1.64
CA ILE A 293 13.66 12.06 -0.20
C ILE A 293 14.21 10.78 0.45
N PRO A 294 14.77 10.84 1.68
CA PRO A 294 15.20 9.65 2.41
C PRO A 294 14.07 8.62 2.61
N ASN A 295 14.40 7.33 2.53
CA ASN A 295 13.42 6.22 2.57
C ASN A 295 12.51 6.23 3.80
N ASP A 296 13.00 6.68 4.96
CA ASP A 296 12.24 6.76 6.21
C ASP A 296 11.08 7.77 6.13
N LEU A 297 11.29 8.85 5.37
CA LEU A 297 10.35 9.96 5.21
C LEU A 297 9.46 9.78 3.97
N LYS A 298 9.82 8.92 3.02
CA LYS A 298 9.07 8.70 1.77
C LYS A 298 7.60 8.35 2.01
N ARG A 299 7.25 7.59 3.06
CA ARG A 299 5.84 7.29 3.38
C ARG A 299 5.05 8.55 3.72
N GLN A 300 5.63 9.45 4.50
CA GLN A 300 4.98 10.70 4.88
C GLN A 300 4.96 11.67 3.69
N ALA A 301 6.04 11.73 2.92
CA ALA A 301 6.12 12.52 1.70
C ALA A 301 5.06 12.12 0.67
N MET A 302 4.91 10.83 0.36
CA MET A 302 3.88 10.32 -0.56
C MET A 302 2.47 10.75 -0.13
N ARG A 303 2.16 10.73 1.17
CA ARG A 303 0.84 11.16 1.67
C ARG A 303 0.62 12.66 1.46
N ILE A 304 1.65 13.47 1.68
CA ILE A 304 1.60 14.93 1.49
C ILE A 304 1.38 15.24 0.01
N VAL A 305 2.19 14.65 -0.87
CA VAL A 305 2.11 14.86 -2.32
C VAL A 305 0.77 14.35 -2.86
N SER A 306 0.33 13.17 -2.45
CA SER A 306 -0.97 12.61 -2.88
C SER A 306 -2.14 13.53 -2.57
N ALA A 307 -2.14 14.19 -1.40
CA ALA A 307 -3.19 15.13 -1.06
C ALA A 307 -3.23 16.33 -2.03
N LYS A 308 -2.05 16.83 -2.44
CA LYS A 308 -1.93 17.95 -3.39
C LYS A 308 -2.23 17.52 -4.83
N VAL A 309 -1.87 16.30 -5.21
CA VAL A 309 -2.19 15.69 -6.51
C VAL A 309 -3.70 15.58 -6.73
N VAL A 310 -4.46 15.10 -5.74
CA VAL A 310 -5.93 15.03 -5.86
C VAL A 310 -6.56 16.42 -5.98
N LEU A 311 -6.00 17.42 -5.29
CA LEU A 311 -6.47 18.81 -5.42
C LEU A 311 -6.18 19.36 -6.82
N ALA A 312 -4.96 19.18 -7.34
CA ALA A 312 -4.60 19.58 -8.69
C ALA A 312 -5.50 18.91 -9.75
N ALA A 313 -5.71 17.59 -9.64
CA ALA A 313 -6.60 16.85 -10.54
C ALA A 313 -8.05 17.36 -10.51
N ARG A 314 -8.55 17.80 -9.36
CA ARG A 314 -9.90 18.40 -9.24
C ARG A 314 -9.98 19.79 -9.88
N VAL A 315 -8.90 20.57 -9.79
CA VAL A 315 -8.80 21.88 -10.43
C VAL A 315 -8.72 21.73 -11.95
N ASP A 316 -7.89 20.81 -12.44
CA ASP A 316 -7.77 20.50 -13.87
C ASP A 316 -9.10 20.01 -14.46
N ARG A 317 -9.83 19.15 -13.74
CA ARG A 317 -11.15 18.67 -14.19
C ARG A 317 -12.18 19.78 -14.38
N VAL A 318 -12.09 20.86 -13.60
CA VAL A 318 -13.01 22.02 -13.67
C VAL A 318 -12.45 23.11 -14.60
N HIS A 319 -11.22 22.96 -15.10
CA HIS A 319 -10.51 23.94 -15.93
C HIS A 319 -10.46 25.37 -15.34
N ASN A 320 -10.42 25.49 -14.02
CA ASN A 320 -10.44 26.79 -13.36
C ASN A 320 -9.11 27.57 -13.52
N SER A 321 -7.99 26.87 -13.71
CA SER A 321 -6.66 27.46 -13.93
C SER A 321 -5.93 26.77 -15.10
N PRO A 322 -6.22 27.16 -16.36
CA PRO A 322 -5.58 26.58 -17.54
C PRO A 322 -4.10 26.97 -17.68
N ASP A 323 -3.67 28.02 -16.99
CA ASP A 323 -2.28 28.52 -16.99
C ASP A 323 -1.32 27.65 -16.15
N GLY A 324 -1.83 26.74 -15.32
CA GLY A 324 -1.00 25.89 -14.44
C GLY A 324 -0.56 26.55 -13.13
N SER A 325 -0.90 27.83 -12.90
CA SER A 325 -0.52 28.61 -11.71
C SER A 325 -0.91 27.96 -10.37
N ALA A 326 -2.09 27.34 -10.29
CA ALA A 326 -2.51 26.61 -9.10
C ALA A 326 -1.63 25.37 -8.85
N GLY A 327 -1.18 24.68 -9.91
CA GLY A 327 -0.23 23.58 -9.82
C GLY A 327 1.12 24.00 -9.25
N GLU A 328 1.63 25.17 -9.66
CA GLU A 328 2.87 25.73 -9.14
C GLU A 328 2.78 26.13 -7.67
N GLU A 329 1.67 26.77 -7.26
CA GLU A 329 1.41 27.08 -5.85
C GLU A 329 1.34 25.81 -5.00
N LEU A 330 0.61 24.80 -5.47
CA LEU A 330 0.52 23.51 -4.80
C LEU A 330 1.88 22.82 -4.70
N LYS A 331 2.72 22.95 -5.74
CA LYS A 331 4.09 22.42 -5.76
C LYS A 331 4.98 23.12 -4.75
N ALA A 332 4.95 24.46 -4.71
CA ALA A 332 5.70 25.25 -3.74
C ALA A 332 5.33 24.86 -2.30
N ALA A 333 4.04 24.80 -1.99
CA ALA A 333 3.54 24.36 -0.69
C ALA A 333 3.91 22.90 -0.36
N CYS A 334 4.04 22.04 -1.39
CA CYS A 334 4.50 20.68 -1.23
C CYS A 334 5.99 20.65 -0.87
N LEU A 335 6.83 21.34 -1.64
CA LEU A 335 8.28 21.39 -1.45
C LEU A 335 8.64 21.98 -0.09
N GLU A 336 8.03 23.09 0.33
CA GLU A 336 8.24 23.69 1.65
C GLU A 336 7.98 22.68 2.78
N ARG A 337 6.90 21.91 2.66
CA ARG A 337 6.53 20.91 3.67
C ARG A 337 7.46 19.70 3.66
N LEU A 338 7.99 19.32 2.50
CA LEU A 338 8.95 18.24 2.36
C LEU A 338 10.32 18.64 2.90
N GLU A 339 10.77 19.87 2.63
CA GLU A 339 12.00 20.44 3.17
C GLU A 339 11.95 20.53 4.70
N LYS A 340 10.86 21.06 5.25
CA LYS A 340 10.62 21.08 6.70
C LYS A 340 10.57 19.69 7.33
N LEU A 341 10.18 18.67 6.57
CA LEU A 341 10.18 17.29 7.05
C LEU A 341 11.59 16.71 7.09
N THR A 342 12.46 17.11 6.17
CA THR A 342 13.87 16.70 6.13
C THR A 342 14.73 17.46 7.14
N GLU A 343 14.30 18.62 7.60
CA GLU A 343 15.00 19.39 8.63
C GLU A 343 15.01 18.64 9.98
N PRO A 344 16.19 18.34 10.56
CA PRO A 344 16.26 17.72 11.87
C PRO A 344 15.77 18.69 12.96
N PRO A 345 15.10 18.21 14.03
CA PRO A 345 14.63 19.08 15.08
C PRO A 345 15.82 19.78 15.78
N PRO A 346 15.68 21.06 16.18
CA PRO A 346 16.74 21.78 16.86
C PRO A 346 17.07 21.08 18.19
N ASN A 347 18.37 20.98 18.49
CA ASN A 347 18.84 20.34 19.71
C ASN A 347 18.37 21.17 20.93
N LYS A 348 17.54 20.57 21.80
CA LYS A 348 17.01 21.21 23.00
C LYS A 348 18.02 21.32 24.15
N GLY A 349 19.27 20.92 23.93
CA GLY A 349 20.31 20.91 24.95
C GLY A 349 20.04 19.92 26.08
N GLN A 350 20.93 19.88 27.06
CA GLN A 350 20.73 19.06 28.25
C GLN A 350 19.70 19.73 29.16
N ARG A 351 18.61 19.02 29.47
CA ARG A 351 17.63 19.52 30.45
C ARG A 351 18.27 19.50 31.84
N ALA A 352 18.49 20.68 32.42
CA ALA A 352 18.99 20.80 33.78
C ALA A 352 18.10 20.02 34.76
N LEU A 353 18.74 19.32 35.70
CA LEU A 353 18.01 18.68 36.79
C LEU A 353 17.31 19.77 37.63
N PRO A 354 16.14 19.48 38.21
CA PRO A 354 15.56 20.37 39.20
C PRO A 354 16.57 20.62 40.33
N ALA A 355 16.63 21.86 40.83
CA ALA A 355 17.49 22.20 41.96
C ALA A 355 17.18 21.24 43.14
N PRO A 356 18.20 20.67 43.80
CA PRO A 356 18.03 19.89 45.01
C PRO A 356 17.47 20.80 46.13
N ASP A 357 16.16 20.77 46.31
CA ASP A 357 15.44 21.54 47.32
C ASP A 357 14.60 20.58 48.16
N ASP A 358 14.87 20.55 49.47
CA ASP A 358 14.18 19.70 50.45
C ASP A 358 12.84 20.32 50.85
N LYS A 359 11.98 20.58 49.85
CA LYS A 359 10.62 21.06 50.11
C LYS A 359 9.86 20.01 50.92
N PRO A 360 9.15 20.40 51.99
CA PRO A 360 8.38 19.46 52.80
C PRO A 360 7.37 18.70 51.94
N ALA A 361 7.43 17.36 52.00
CA ALA A 361 6.59 16.51 51.18
C ALA A 361 5.10 16.73 51.47
N ARG A 362 4.30 16.90 50.42
CA ARG A 362 2.84 17.02 50.54
C ARG A 362 2.24 15.72 51.10
N LYS A 363 1.71 15.75 52.32
CA LYS A 363 1.00 14.63 52.94
C LYS A 363 -0.37 14.43 52.28
N ARG A 364 -0.54 13.31 51.56
CA ARG A 364 -1.81 12.92 50.91
C ARG A 364 -2.30 11.58 51.44
N GLY A 365 -3.57 11.52 51.86
CA GLY A 365 -4.21 10.34 52.49
C GLY A 365 -5.25 9.59 51.64
N GLY A 366 -5.55 10.05 50.42
CA GLY A 366 -6.61 9.47 49.58
C GLY A 366 -6.30 8.06 49.03
N ARG A 367 -7.35 7.34 48.61
CA ARG A 367 -7.27 5.94 48.11
C ARG A 367 -6.24 5.75 46.99
N ARG A 368 -6.18 6.67 46.01
CA ARG A 368 -5.22 6.61 44.90
C ARG A 368 -3.78 6.83 45.37
N ALA A 369 -3.56 7.77 46.29
CA ALA A 369 -2.25 8.04 46.87
C ALA A 369 -1.77 6.87 47.74
N ARG A 370 -2.68 6.26 48.51
CA ARG A 370 -2.39 5.06 49.30
C ARG A 370 -2.00 3.87 48.42
N LYS A 371 -2.78 3.61 47.36
CA LYS A 371 -2.47 2.55 46.38
C LYS A 371 -1.14 2.76 45.65
N ALA A 372 -0.79 4.00 45.33
CA ALA A 372 0.50 4.33 44.71
C ALA A 372 1.66 4.13 45.69
N LYS A 373 1.49 4.56 46.95
CA LYS A 373 2.47 4.31 48.03
C LYS A 373 2.62 2.82 48.32
N GLU A 374 1.54 2.05 48.36
CA GLU A 374 1.55 0.59 48.55
C GLU A 374 2.34 -0.12 47.45
N ALA A 375 2.25 0.33 46.19
CA ALA A 375 2.96 -0.28 45.06
C ALA A 375 4.49 -0.14 45.16
N THR A 376 5.00 0.91 45.81
CA THR A 376 6.44 1.17 45.97
C THR A 376 6.92 0.94 47.40
N ALA A 377 6.02 0.71 48.36
CA ALA A 377 6.37 0.49 49.75
C ALA A 377 7.00 -0.88 49.93
N MET A 378 7.92 -0.97 50.89
CA MET A 378 8.50 -2.24 51.31
C MET A 378 7.39 -3.15 51.86
N THR A 379 7.23 -4.33 51.25
CA THR A 379 6.27 -5.34 51.71
C THR A 379 6.64 -5.83 53.11
N GLU A 380 5.66 -6.36 53.85
CA GLU A 380 5.92 -6.93 55.17
C GLU A 380 6.90 -8.11 55.10
N LEU A 381 6.81 -8.91 54.03
CA LEU A 381 7.77 -9.96 53.72
C LEU A 381 9.18 -9.37 53.56
N ARG A 382 9.36 -8.32 52.75
CA ARG A 382 10.68 -7.68 52.58
C ARG A 382 11.18 -7.02 53.87
N LYS A 383 10.30 -6.47 54.71
CA LYS A 383 10.64 -5.94 56.04
C LYS A 383 11.11 -7.05 56.99
N ALA A 384 10.49 -8.22 56.95
CA ALA A 384 10.91 -9.39 57.73
C ALA A 384 12.25 -9.94 57.24
N GLN A 385 12.50 -9.90 55.93
CA GLN A 385 13.80 -10.27 55.36
C GLN A 385 14.92 -9.36 55.85
N ASN A 386 14.66 -8.05 55.95
CA ASN A 386 15.64 -7.07 56.39
C ASN A 386 15.90 -7.10 57.91
N ARG A 387 15.17 -7.92 58.67
CA ARG A 387 15.41 -8.11 60.11
C ARG A 387 16.28 -9.35 60.29
N MET A 388 17.30 -9.23 61.13
CA MET A 388 18.26 -10.29 61.42
C MET A 388 18.11 -10.70 62.89
N ALA A 389 18.11 -12.00 63.19
CA ALA A 389 18.17 -12.48 64.57
C ALA A 389 19.60 -12.38 65.08
N PHE A 390 19.80 -11.62 66.15
CA PHE A 390 21.12 -11.53 66.77
C PHE A 390 21.55 -12.88 67.35
N GLY A 391 22.79 -13.29 67.07
CA GLY A 391 23.40 -14.51 67.61
C GLY A 391 22.88 -15.82 66.99
N LYS A 392 22.13 -15.79 65.89
CA LYS A 392 21.71 -16.97 65.14
C LYS A 392 22.16 -16.85 63.69
N GLU A 393 22.68 -17.93 63.13
CA GLU A 393 23.00 -18.00 61.71
C GLU A 393 21.72 -17.83 60.86
N GLU A 394 21.84 -17.08 59.77
CA GLU A 394 20.72 -16.80 58.88
C GLU A 394 20.45 -17.97 57.95
N LYS A 395 19.17 -18.18 57.61
CA LYS A 395 18.84 -19.11 56.54
C LYS A 395 19.14 -18.43 55.20
N GLU A 396 20.09 -18.96 54.47
CA GLU A 396 20.44 -18.46 53.14
C GLU A 396 19.77 -19.30 52.04
N VAL A 397 19.41 -18.64 50.94
CA VAL A 397 18.93 -19.32 49.72
C VAL A 397 19.84 -18.90 48.57
N GLY A 398 20.42 -19.88 47.88
CA GLY A 398 21.22 -19.65 46.67
C GLY A 398 20.32 -19.34 45.47
N TYR A 399 20.79 -18.47 44.58
CA TYR A 399 20.20 -18.38 43.25
C TYR A 399 20.74 -19.54 42.41
N GLY A 400 19.87 -20.32 41.76
CA GLY A 400 20.25 -21.53 41.00
C GLY A 400 21.21 -21.32 39.81
N THR A 401 21.80 -20.14 39.64
CA THR A 401 22.78 -19.78 38.62
C THR A 401 23.80 -18.76 39.16
N GLY A 402 24.58 -19.13 40.18
CA GLY A 402 25.72 -18.35 40.69
C GLY A 402 26.14 -18.68 42.14
N GLU A 403 27.26 -18.11 42.61
CA GLU A 403 27.75 -18.21 44.01
C GLU A 403 27.07 -17.22 44.98
N GLY A 404 26.19 -16.34 44.49
CA GLY A 404 25.51 -15.37 45.34
C GLY A 404 24.41 -16.01 46.19
N THR A 405 24.59 -16.04 47.51
CA THR A 405 23.54 -16.39 48.47
C THR A 405 22.73 -15.16 48.88
N LYS A 406 21.45 -15.37 49.24
CA LYS A 406 20.59 -14.32 49.79
C LYS A 406 20.11 -14.72 51.18
N GLY A 407 20.48 -13.92 52.17
CA GLY A 407 19.94 -14.03 53.53
C GLY A 407 18.41 -13.83 53.54
N MET A 408 17.71 -14.75 54.21
CA MET A 408 16.27 -14.67 54.42
C MET A 408 15.93 -13.92 55.73
N GLY A 409 16.93 -13.55 56.53
CA GLY A 409 16.74 -12.88 57.82
C GLY A 409 15.78 -13.67 58.72
N MET A 410 14.77 -13.00 59.25
CA MET A 410 13.73 -13.62 60.07
C MET A 410 12.71 -14.47 59.28
N ILE A 411 12.75 -14.48 57.94
CA ILE A 411 11.80 -15.27 57.14
C ILE A 411 12.14 -16.75 57.26
N GLY A 412 11.21 -17.53 57.82
CA GLY A 412 11.35 -18.98 57.97
C GLY A 412 12.20 -19.42 59.16
N GLN A 413 12.63 -18.49 60.04
CA GLN A 413 13.38 -18.80 61.26
C GLN A 413 12.47 -19.20 62.45
N ALA A 414 11.15 -19.00 62.32
CA ALA A 414 10.14 -19.45 63.29
C ALA A 414 9.87 -20.95 63.12
N ASN A 415 10.74 -21.79 63.68
CA ASN A 415 10.61 -23.25 63.76
C ASN A 415 9.66 -23.72 64.89
N GLU A 416 8.51 -23.07 65.04
CA GLU A 416 7.40 -23.57 65.87
C GLU A 416 6.19 -23.64 64.95
N GLY A 417 5.49 -24.79 64.88
CA GLY A 417 4.46 -25.11 63.89
C GLY A 417 3.20 -24.23 63.90
N ARG A 418 3.35 -22.90 63.78
CA ARG A 418 2.29 -21.92 63.59
C ARG A 418 2.09 -21.68 62.10
N ILE A 419 0.88 -22.01 61.63
CA ILE A 419 0.45 -22.15 60.22
C ILE A 419 0.25 -20.79 59.49
N ARG A 420 0.72 -19.65 60.02
CA ARG A 420 0.53 -18.35 59.36
C ARG A 420 1.83 -17.85 58.73
N ASN A 421 2.10 -18.32 57.51
CA ASN A 421 3.11 -17.70 56.65
C ASN A 421 2.72 -16.24 56.37
N LEU A 422 3.72 -15.34 56.34
CA LEU A 422 3.54 -13.95 55.93
C LEU A 422 2.89 -13.93 54.54
N GLN A 423 1.69 -13.35 54.42
CA GLN A 423 0.92 -13.38 53.18
C GLN A 423 1.60 -12.53 52.09
N VAL A 424 1.79 -13.11 50.92
CA VAL A 424 2.29 -12.37 49.75
C VAL A 424 1.22 -11.38 49.27
N ASP A 425 1.55 -10.10 49.29
CA ASP A 425 0.63 -9.06 48.80
C ASP A 425 0.49 -9.13 47.27
N GLN A 426 -0.66 -9.65 46.81
CA GLN A 426 -1.04 -9.76 45.41
C GLN A 426 -1.01 -8.43 44.65
N ARG A 427 -1.08 -7.28 45.34
CA ARG A 427 -1.05 -5.95 44.72
C ARG A 427 0.34 -5.55 44.24
N THR A 428 1.40 -6.16 44.78
CA THR A 428 2.80 -5.93 44.42
C THR A 428 3.28 -6.71 43.21
N LYS A 429 2.41 -7.54 42.61
CA LYS A 429 2.69 -8.21 41.34
C LYS A 429 3.01 -7.17 40.26
N ALA A 430 4.11 -7.40 39.55
CA ALA A 430 4.50 -6.57 38.41
C ALA A 430 3.37 -6.53 37.38
N LYS A 431 3.06 -5.33 36.89
CA LYS A 431 2.03 -5.10 35.87
C LYS A 431 2.70 -4.54 34.64
N LEU A 432 2.18 -4.90 33.47
CA LEU A 432 2.61 -4.32 32.21
C LEU A 432 2.32 -2.81 32.21
N SER A 433 3.27 -2.04 31.68
CA SER A 433 3.07 -0.60 31.43
C SER A 433 1.87 -0.40 30.51
N ALA A 434 1.21 0.76 30.62
CA ALA A 434 0.10 1.11 29.73
C ALA A 434 0.49 1.02 28.24
N LYS A 435 1.74 1.34 27.90
CA LYS A 435 2.29 1.23 26.53
C LYS A 435 2.54 -0.22 26.10
N ASN A 436 2.75 -1.12 27.05
CA ASN A 436 3.12 -2.51 26.80
C ASN A 436 2.00 -3.47 27.22
N LYS A 437 0.78 -2.98 27.41
CA LYS A 437 -0.33 -3.77 27.96
C LYS A 437 -0.76 -4.94 27.04
N GLY A 438 -0.38 -4.89 25.77
CA GLY A 438 -0.56 -5.98 24.79
C GLY A 438 0.68 -6.83 24.53
N TRP A 439 1.83 -6.53 25.16
CA TRP A 439 3.05 -7.31 25.01
C TRP A 439 2.95 -8.56 25.91
N GLY A 440 2.85 -9.73 25.30
CA GLY A 440 2.66 -11.01 26.01
C GLY A 440 1.21 -11.47 26.16
N ALA A 441 0.24 -10.80 25.54
CA ALA A 441 -1.07 -11.40 25.32
C ALA A 441 -0.94 -12.40 24.16
N THR A 442 -0.71 -13.67 24.48
CA THR A 442 -0.90 -14.75 23.52
C THR A 442 -2.36 -14.74 23.08
N PRO A 443 -2.67 -14.93 21.78
CA PRO A 443 -4.04 -14.96 21.29
C PRO A 443 -4.62 -16.34 21.55
N VAL A 444 -4.80 -16.70 22.83
CA VAL A 444 -5.66 -17.83 23.18
C VAL A 444 -7.01 -17.23 23.56
N GLY A 445 -7.91 -17.18 22.58
CA GLY A 445 -9.27 -16.68 22.72
C GLY A 445 -9.40 -15.21 22.36
N GLY A 446 -9.86 -14.95 21.12
CA GLY A 446 -10.11 -13.61 20.62
C GLY A 446 -11.13 -12.85 21.49
N ALA A 447 -10.70 -11.74 22.09
CA ALA A 447 -11.47 -10.52 22.35
C ALA A 447 -10.64 -9.57 23.22
N ALA A 448 -9.83 -8.69 22.62
CA ALA A 448 -9.37 -7.48 23.29
C ALA A 448 -8.75 -6.44 22.33
N SER A 449 -9.51 -5.96 21.35
CA SER A 449 -9.24 -4.62 20.79
C SER A 449 -10.13 -3.60 21.51
N SER A 450 -9.79 -3.28 22.77
CA SER A 450 -10.44 -2.16 23.45
C SER A 450 -9.91 -0.84 22.89
N LEU A 451 -10.46 -0.39 21.76
CA LEU A 451 -10.59 1.04 21.50
C LEU A 451 -11.51 1.62 22.58
N ARG A 452 -10.95 2.27 23.60
CA ARG A 452 -11.70 3.28 24.35
C ARG A 452 -11.28 4.65 23.83
N GLY A 453 -12.07 5.14 22.88
CA GLY A 453 -12.16 6.54 22.52
C GLY A 453 -12.90 7.35 23.59
N PHE A 454 -12.70 8.65 23.51
CA PHE A 454 -13.01 9.73 24.45
C PHE A 454 -14.52 10.06 24.46
N GLY A 455 -15.12 10.35 25.64
CA GLY A 455 -16.47 10.93 25.74
C GLY A 455 -17.22 10.63 27.05
N GLN A 456 -17.74 11.69 27.69
CA GLN A 456 -18.53 11.82 28.93
C GLN A 456 -19.19 10.58 29.56
N GLY A 457 -19.01 10.44 30.88
CA GLY A 457 -19.84 9.59 31.72
C GLY A 457 -20.93 10.40 32.43
N ALA A 458 -22.17 9.95 32.30
CA ALA A 458 -23.21 10.06 33.32
C ALA A 458 -24.24 8.94 33.09
N GLY A 459 -24.54 8.19 34.15
CA GLY A 459 -25.86 7.55 34.35
C GLY A 459 -26.22 6.32 33.51
N ALA A 460 -26.22 5.18 34.19
CA ALA A 460 -26.91 3.92 33.91
C ALA A 460 -28.17 3.93 33.00
N GLY A 461 -28.29 2.89 32.17
CA GLY A 461 -29.54 2.13 32.01
C GLY A 461 -30.27 2.18 30.65
N ILE A 462 -30.33 1.00 30.02
CA ILE A 462 -31.46 0.45 29.23
C ILE A 462 -31.63 0.84 27.73
N ASP A 463 -31.63 -0.25 26.94
CA ASP A 463 -32.29 -0.56 25.66
C ASP A 463 -32.61 0.52 24.62
N LEU A 464 -32.19 0.23 23.38
CA LEU A 464 -33.00 0.48 22.19
C LEU A 464 -32.67 -0.51 21.06
N ARG A 465 -33.55 -1.51 20.89
CA ARG A 465 -33.85 -2.11 19.58
C ARG A 465 -34.36 -1.00 18.66
N GLY A 466 -33.72 -0.83 17.51
CA GLY A 466 -34.18 0.13 16.50
C GLY A 466 -33.38 0.04 15.20
N LYS A 467 -33.83 -0.85 14.31
CA LYS A 467 -33.76 -0.85 12.83
C LYS A 467 -32.75 0.06 12.09
N GLY A 468 -32.10 -0.54 11.08
CA GLY A 468 -31.68 0.12 9.83
C GLY A 468 -30.19 -0.03 9.52
N LEU A 469 -29.76 -1.08 8.82
CA LEU A 469 -29.58 -1.11 7.35
C LEU A 469 -28.65 0.01 6.83
N ARG A 470 -27.34 -0.29 6.65
CA ARG A 470 -26.47 0.11 5.52
C ARG A 470 -25.32 -0.92 5.39
N THR A 471 -25.33 -1.87 4.45
CA THR A 471 -24.80 -1.88 3.06
C THR A 471 -23.34 -1.42 2.86
N SER A 472 -22.65 -2.16 1.99
CA SER A 472 -21.28 -2.06 1.44
C SER A 472 -20.18 -2.61 2.37
N GLY A 473 -19.49 -3.70 2.06
CA GLY A 473 -19.00 -4.10 0.74
C GLY A 473 -17.49 -3.87 0.72
N VAL A 474 -16.75 -4.67 1.49
CA VAL A 474 -15.28 -4.68 1.53
C VAL A 474 -14.86 -6.14 1.33
N GLY A 475 -14.27 -6.44 0.17
CA GLY A 475 -13.39 -7.60 0.01
C GLY A 475 -11.99 -7.30 0.55
N PRO A 476 -11.13 -8.31 0.65
CA PRO A 476 -11.10 -9.32 1.71
C PRO A 476 -10.03 -8.92 2.75
N THR A 477 -10.46 -8.50 3.94
CA THR A 477 -9.60 -8.59 5.11
C THR A 477 -9.50 -10.06 5.49
N ALA A 478 -8.38 -10.70 5.18
CA ALA A 478 -8.01 -12.06 5.60
C ALA A 478 -9.13 -13.11 5.45
N GLY A 479 -9.16 -13.80 4.31
CA GLY A 479 -9.98 -14.99 4.08
C GLY A 479 -9.70 -16.20 5.00
N THR A 480 -9.04 -16.00 6.14
CA THR A 480 -8.91 -17.00 7.21
C THR A 480 -9.81 -16.70 8.42
N ALA A 481 -10.55 -15.58 8.40
CA ALA A 481 -11.53 -15.23 9.43
C ALA A 481 -12.98 -15.58 9.03
N SER A 482 -13.17 -16.50 8.09
CA SER A 482 -14.48 -17.10 7.83
C SER A 482 -14.78 -18.18 8.87
N SER A 483 -15.53 -17.79 9.90
CA SER A 483 -16.51 -18.59 10.64
C SER A 483 -16.26 -20.11 10.76
N LEU A 484 -15.36 -20.51 11.67
CA LEU A 484 -15.36 -21.85 12.25
C LEU A 484 -15.96 -21.79 13.65
N ALA A 485 -17.23 -22.15 13.77
CA ALA A 485 -17.89 -22.32 15.05
C ALA A 485 -17.81 -23.80 15.47
N PHE A 486 -16.98 -24.10 16.47
CA PHE A 486 -16.96 -25.44 17.06
C PHE A 486 -18.13 -25.55 18.04
N THR A 487 -19.12 -26.37 17.70
CA THR A 487 -20.13 -26.81 18.68
C THR A 487 -19.80 -28.22 19.17
N PRO A 488 -19.99 -28.52 20.46
CA PRO A 488 -19.40 -29.72 21.08
C PRO A 488 -20.05 -31.06 20.70
N VAL A 489 -20.98 -31.11 19.73
CA VAL A 489 -21.75 -32.34 19.46
C VAL A 489 -21.74 -32.80 18.01
N GLN A 490 -21.50 -31.95 17.00
CA GLN A 490 -21.38 -32.38 15.60
C GLN A 490 -20.29 -31.56 14.90
N GLY A 491 -19.42 -32.24 14.16
CA GLY A 491 -18.14 -31.73 13.64
C GLY A 491 -18.22 -30.59 12.62
N LEU A 492 -17.05 -30.22 12.08
CA LEU A 492 -16.79 -29.05 11.22
C LEU A 492 -17.78 -28.94 10.05
N GLU A 493 -18.65 -27.93 10.09
CA GLU A 493 -19.54 -27.61 8.97
C GLU A 493 -19.19 -26.23 8.40
N LEU A 494 -18.97 -26.17 7.08
CA LEU A 494 -18.73 -24.93 6.34
C LEU A 494 -20.09 -24.31 5.99
N VAL A 495 -20.49 -23.26 6.72
CA VAL A 495 -21.80 -22.63 6.49
C VAL A 495 -21.68 -21.55 5.42
N ASP A 496 -22.35 -21.76 4.29
CA ASP A 496 -22.51 -20.73 3.26
C ASP A 496 -23.52 -19.64 3.71
N PRO A 497 -23.11 -18.36 3.80
CA PRO A 497 -23.97 -17.28 4.32
C PRO A 497 -25.27 -17.06 3.53
N LYS A 498 -25.28 -17.45 2.25
CA LYS A 498 -26.45 -17.33 1.37
C LYS A 498 -27.55 -18.32 1.76
N ILE A 499 -27.18 -19.57 2.09
CA ILE A 499 -28.12 -20.64 2.45
C ILE A 499 -28.77 -20.33 3.80
N GLN A 500 -28.01 -19.80 4.76
CA GLN A 500 -28.53 -19.43 6.08
C GLN A 500 -29.50 -18.24 6.03
N ALA A 501 -29.27 -17.28 5.14
CA ALA A 501 -30.20 -16.17 4.89
C ALA A 501 -31.52 -16.66 4.26
N GLU A 502 -31.44 -17.64 3.36
CA GLU A 502 -32.61 -18.24 2.73
C GLU A 502 -33.43 -19.09 3.71
N MET A 503 -32.78 -19.89 4.56
CA MET A 503 -33.44 -20.68 5.61
C MET A 503 -34.12 -19.79 6.65
N ASN A 504 -33.50 -18.69 7.06
CA ASN A 504 -34.14 -17.72 7.96
C ASN A 504 -35.32 -17.00 7.31
N ARG A 505 -35.28 -16.78 5.99
CA ARG A 505 -36.42 -16.22 5.24
C ARG A 505 -37.57 -17.21 5.13
N LYS A 506 -37.28 -18.50 4.91
CA LYS A 506 -38.28 -19.58 4.90
C LYS A 506 -38.91 -19.76 6.29
N ARG A 507 -38.11 -19.79 7.36
CA ARG A 507 -38.62 -19.92 8.74
C ARG A 507 -39.51 -18.75 9.16
N LYS A 508 -39.17 -17.52 8.79
CA LYS A 508 -40.04 -16.35 9.01
C LYS A 508 -41.35 -16.42 8.22
N ALA A 509 -41.30 -16.90 6.98
CA ALA A 509 -42.50 -17.09 6.16
C ALA A 509 -43.42 -18.20 6.72
N GLU A 510 -42.86 -19.22 7.36
CA GLU A 510 -43.61 -20.28 8.04
C GLU A 510 -44.19 -19.81 9.39
N GLU A 511 -43.42 -19.06 10.19
CA GLU A 511 -43.89 -18.44 11.43
C GLU A 511 -45.06 -17.46 11.16
N ASP A 512 -44.95 -16.63 10.12
CA ASP A 512 -46.02 -15.70 9.74
C ASP A 512 -47.27 -16.41 9.20
N ARG A 513 -47.15 -17.65 8.70
CA ARG A 513 -48.31 -18.49 8.32
C ARG A 513 -48.97 -19.15 9.53
N TRP A 514 -48.19 -19.54 10.54
CA TRP A 514 -48.68 -20.27 11.70
C TRP A 514 -49.38 -19.37 12.74
N PHE A 515 -48.93 -18.12 12.90
CA PHE A 515 -49.44 -17.23 13.94
C PHE A 515 -50.56 -16.28 13.50
N LYS A 516 -51.01 -16.34 12.24
CA LYS A 516 -52.02 -15.39 11.70
C LYS A 516 -53.47 -15.93 11.70
N GLY A 517 -53.70 -17.18 12.08
CA GLY A 517 -55.03 -17.83 11.99
C GLY A 517 -55.62 -18.42 13.27
N GLY A 518 -54.94 -18.40 14.42
CA GLY A 518 -55.40 -19.09 15.62
C GLY A 518 -55.97 -18.17 16.70
N THR A 519 -57.29 -18.14 16.87
CA THR A 519 -57.95 -17.60 18.08
C THR A 519 -57.78 -18.62 19.21
N PHE A 520 -57.05 -18.31 20.28
CA PHE A 520 -56.90 -19.21 21.43
C PHE A 520 -57.58 -18.64 22.68
N THR A 521 -58.58 -19.37 23.17
CA THR A 521 -59.39 -19.13 24.37
C THR A 521 -58.69 -19.75 25.56
N GLN A 522 -58.40 -18.98 26.62
CA GLN A 522 -57.79 -19.52 27.85
C GLN A 522 -58.90 -19.98 28.82
N VAL A 523 -59.02 -21.29 29.00
CA VAL A 523 -59.93 -21.92 30.00
C VAL A 523 -59.24 -21.96 31.35
N GLY A 524 -59.93 -21.50 32.40
CA GLY A 524 -59.46 -21.52 33.78
C GLY A 524 -59.78 -22.83 34.52
N THR A 525 -58.90 -23.18 35.46
CA THR A 525 -59.16 -24.18 36.52
C THR A 525 -58.62 -23.62 37.84
N GLY A 526 -59.49 -23.56 38.85
CA GLY A 526 -59.24 -22.95 40.15
C GLY A 526 -58.66 -23.89 41.21
N GLY A 527 -58.27 -23.30 42.35
CA GLY A 527 -58.03 -24.03 43.60
C GLY A 527 -56.98 -23.43 44.56
N THR A 528 -57.44 -22.54 45.44
CA THR A 528 -57.06 -22.38 46.87
C THR A 528 -55.59 -22.13 47.31
N ASN A 529 -55.32 -20.89 47.74
CA ASN A 529 -54.76 -20.45 49.05
C ASN A 529 -53.89 -19.18 48.88
N GLY A 530 -54.24 -18.10 49.60
CA GLY A 530 -53.53 -16.80 49.59
C GLY A 530 -52.22 -16.78 50.41
N PRO A 531 -51.59 -15.60 50.68
CA PRO A 531 -52.13 -14.25 50.49
C PRO A 531 -51.15 -13.18 49.91
N MET A 532 -51.73 -12.02 49.58
CA MET A 532 -51.16 -10.66 49.43
C MET A 532 -50.23 -10.36 48.24
N GLY A 533 -50.83 -9.87 47.15
CA GLY A 533 -50.18 -8.96 46.18
C GLY A 533 -50.59 -7.49 46.42
N PRO A 534 -49.74 -6.50 46.10
CA PRO A 534 -50.04 -5.07 46.28
C PRO A 534 -51.05 -4.56 45.24
N PRO A 535 -51.79 -3.46 45.54
CA PRO A 535 -52.95 -3.03 44.74
C PRO A 535 -52.56 -2.44 43.38
N PRO A 536 -53.46 -2.51 42.37
CA PRO A 536 -53.20 -1.96 41.05
C PRO A 536 -53.18 -0.42 41.05
N LYS A 537 -52.23 0.14 40.30
CA LYS A 537 -52.10 1.59 40.05
C LYS A 537 -53.35 2.12 39.35
N LYS A 538 -53.86 3.23 39.87
CA LYS A 538 -54.99 4.01 39.35
C LYS A 538 -54.71 4.51 37.92
N LEU A 539 -55.73 4.44 37.08
CA LEU A 539 -55.83 5.16 35.81
C LEU A 539 -55.84 6.68 36.08
N ASP A 540 -55.00 7.40 35.37
CA ASP A 540 -54.93 8.86 35.41
C ASP A 540 -56.06 9.43 34.54
N SER A 541 -56.97 10.19 35.16
CA SER A 541 -58.06 10.89 34.49
C SER A 541 -57.67 12.35 34.38
N GLY A 542 -57.42 12.79 33.13
CA GLY A 542 -56.86 14.10 32.82
C GLY A 542 -57.77 15.28 33.16
N VAL A 543 -57.78 15.70 34.43
CA VAL A 543 -58.38 16.96 34.89
C VAL A 543 -57.42 17.65 35.84
N GLY A 544 -56.62 18.59 35.33
CA GLY A 544 -55.72 19.41 36.15
C GLY A 544 -54.42 19.83 35.46
N LYS A 545 -54.48 20.49 34.30
CA LYS A 545 -53.32 21.21 33.75
C LYS A 545 -53.34 22.66 34.27
N MET A 546 -52.48 22.97 35.24
CA MET A 546 -52.08 24.34 35.57
C MET A 546 -50.82 24.69 34.77
N GLY A 547 -50.85 25.82 34.04
CA GLY A 547 -49.72 26.31 33.25
C GLY A 547 -48.57 26.88 34.11
N PRO A 548 -47.38 27.07 33.53
CA PRO A 548 -46.20 27.55 34.25
C PRO A 548 -46.32 29.04 34.67
N PRO A 549 -45.70 29.44 35.79
CA PRO A 549 -45.78 30.82 36.32
C PRO A 549 -44.95 31.83 35.50
N PRO A 550 -45.29 33.13 35.54
CA PRO A 550 -44.60 34.17 34.77
C PRO A 550 -43.22 34.52 35.35
N LEU A 551 -42.30 34.92 34.45
CA LEU A 551 -40.93 35.34 34.77
C LEU A 551 -40.90 36.74 35.43
N PRO A 552 -39.89 37.03 36.29
CA PRO A 552 -39.82 38.29 37.04
C PRO A 552 -39.43 39.49 36.16
N VAL A 553 -40.11 40.62 36.41
CA VAL A 553 -39.84 41.93 35.81
C VAL A 553 -38.53 42.49 36.36
N LYS A 554 -37.59 42.83 35.47
CA LYS A 554 -36.39 43.61 35.83
C LYS A 554 -36.82 45.04 36.17
N LYS A 555 -36.46 45.51 37.36
CA LYS A 555 -36.41 46.93 37.70
C LYS A 555 -35.15 47.57 37.14
#